data_AF-X1CW28-F1
#
_entry.id   AF-X1CW28-F1
#
_cell.length_a   1.000
_cell.length_b   1.000
_cell.length_c   1.000
_cell.angle_alpha   90.00
_cell.angle_beta   90.00
_cell.angle_gamma   90.00
#
_symmetry.space_group_name_H-M   'P 1'
#
loop_
_entity.id
_entity.type
_entity.pdbx_description
1 polymer ?
#
loop_
_entity_poly.entity_id
_entity_poly.type
_entity_poly.pdbx_seq_one_letter_code
_entity_poly.pdbx_strand_id
1 'polypeptide(L)'
;IHLPMYHTLAEATKYYKEADFMVNFASFRSAYQTTKEALETKTIRTVAVIAEGVPEQRTKELIKIANDKNKWIIGPATVGGIAAGGFRIGNTAGQLDNIVASKLHRQGSVAYVSKSGGLSNELNNIIAMNTDGVYEGVAIGGDAYPGSNFIQHMMRYEKNPDIKMMVLLGEVGGADEYEVVEAIKKKKITKPVVAWCIGTCSKVFPAEVQFGHAGARASTDRETADAKNKALKEAGAAVPQSFDDFDEQIKKTFDKLVKSGKHKPIPTVEPPIIPVDYAVALKTGMIRRPTQFNSSISDDRGEELRYCGIPISKIFEEDYGLGGVIGLLWFKK
;
A
#
# COMPACT_ATOMS: atom_id res chain seq x y z
N ILE A 1 8.38 -0.59 24.88
CA ILE A 1 7.92 -1.99 24.73
C ILE A 1 9.02 -2.80 24.06
N HIS A 2 9.07 -4.12 24.30
CA HIS A 2 9.97 -5.03 23.59
C HIS A 2 9.13 -6.00 22.76
N LEU A 3 9.47 -6.15 21.48
CA LEU A 3 8.85 -7.12 20.58
C LEU A 3 9.85 -8.26 20.34
N PRO A 4 9.46 -9.53 20.52
CA PRO A 4 10.36 -10.66 20.31
C PRO A 4 10.66 -10.87 18.82
N MET A 5 11.83 -11.43 18.53
CA MET A 5 12.24 -11.84 17.19
C MET A 5 12.55 -13.32 17.19
N TYR A 6 12.02 -14.05 16.20
CA TYR A 6 12.19 -15.49 16.04
C TYR A 6 12.91 -15.78 14.73
N HIS A 7 13.65 -16.89 14.70
CA HIS A 7 14.34 -17.34 13.49
C HIS A 7 13.41 -18.04 12.52
N THR A 8 12.31 -18.64 13.00
CA THR A 8 11.37 -19.40 12.18
C THR A 8 9.92 -19.01 12.46
N LEU A 9 9.06 -19.14 11.45
CA LEU A 9 7.62 -18.88 11.60
C LEU A 9 6.94 -19.93 12.50
N ALA A 10 7.41 -21.18 12.46
CA ALA A 10 6.93 -22.25 13.33
C ALA A 10 7.12 -21.93 14.81
N GLU A 11 8.27 -21.39 15.20
CA GLU A 11 8.50 -20.94 16.58
C GLU A 11 7.61 -19.75 16.94
N ALA A 12 7.53 -18.73 16.07
CA ALA A 12 6.70 -17.56 16.32
C ALA A 12 5.23 -17.93 16.55
N THR A 13 4.65 -18.76 15.66
CA THR A 13 3.25 -19.19 15.74
C THR A 13 2.97 -20.20 16.87
N LYS A 14 4.01 -20.89 17.38
CA LYS A 14 3.89 -21.73 18.57
C LYS A 14 3.66 -20.89 19.83
N TYR A 15 4.38 -19.77 19.97
CA TYR A 15 4.27 -18.88 21.12
C TYR A 15 3.11 -17.88 21.00
N TYR A 16 2.82 -17.40 19.79
CA TYR A 16 1.77 -16.41 19.50
C TYR A 16 0.67 -17.04 18.64
N LYS A 17 -0.23 -17.78 19.29
CA LYS A 17 -1.29 -18.53 18.61
C LYS A 17 -2.46 -17.64 18.17
N GLU A 18 -2.59 -16.48 18.80
CA GLU A 18 -3.56 -15.45 18.49
C GLU A 18 -3.19 -14.64 17.24
N ALA A 19 -1.92 -14.69 16.82
CA ALA A 19 -1.50 -14.06 15.59
C ALA A 19 -2.08 -14.81 14.39
N ASP A 20 -2.94 -14.13 13.66
CA ASP A 20 -3.67 -14.66 12.50
C ASP A 20 -3.35 -13.91 11.20
N PHE A 21 -2.47 -12.90 11.26
CA PHE A 21 -2.07 -12.09 10.13
C PHE A 21 -0.54 -12.07 10.01
N MET A 22 -0.01 -12.32 8.82
CA MET A 22 1.41 -12.17 8.52
C MET A 22 1.63 -11.06 7.49
N VAL A 23 2.50 -10.09 7.82
CA VAL A 23 3.00 -9.09 6.85
C VAL A 23 4.35 -9.59 6.31
N ASN A 24 4.38 -9.98 5.04
CA ASN A 24 5.54 -10.60 4.41
C ASN A 24 6.39 -9.58 3.64
N PHE A 25 7.48 -9.14 4.26
CA PHE A 25 8.49 -8.26 3.67
C PHE A 25 9.66 -9.01 3.00
N ALA A 26 9.55 -10.33 2.81
CA ALA A 26 10.57 -11.09 2.09
C ALA A 26 10.74 -10.56 0.66
N SER A 27 11.95 -10.58 0.12
CA SER A 27 12.20 -10.19 -1.28
C SER A 27 11.42 -11.08 -2.26
N PHE A 28 11.21 -10.64 -3.50
CA PHE A 28 10.49 -11.43 -4.52
C PHE A 28 11.05 -12.86 -4.72
N ARG A 29 12.35 -13.05 -4.48
CA ARG A 29 13.04 -14.35 -4.56
C ARG A 29 12.62 -15.33 -3.45
N SER A 30 12.22 -14.81 -2.30
CA SER A 30 11.90 -15.60 -1.10
C SER A 30 10.41 -15.55 -0.74
N ALA A 31 9.66 -14.59 -1.28
CA ALA A 31 8.25 -14.36 -0.97
C ALA A 31 7.37 -15.60 -1.20
N TYR A 32 7.66 -16.40 -2.23
CA TYR A 32 6.94 -17.64 -2.47
C TYR A 32 7.08 -18.64 -1.31
N GLN A 33 8.32 -18.96 -0.92
CA GLN A 33 8.58 -19.97 0.10
C GLN A 33 8.03 -19.55 1.46
N THR A 34 8.22 -18.27 1.85
CA THR A 34 7.73 -17.76 3.13
C THR A 34 6.21 -17.65 3.18
N THR A 35 5.57 -17.27 2.07
CA THR A 35 4.09 -17.24 2.01
C THR A 35 3.50 -18.64 2.06
N LYS A 36 4.10 -19.60 1.34
CA LYS A 36 3.66 -20.99 1.36
C LYS A 36 3.73 -21.57 2.78
N GLU A 37 4.85 -21.38 3.48
CA GLU A 37 5.01 -21.79 4.88
C GLU A 37 3.90 -21.19 5.77
N ALA A 38 3.62 -19.89 5.62
CA ALA A 38 2.57 -19.21 6.38
C ALA A 38 1.17 -19.77 6.11
N LEU A 39 0.86 -20.03 4.84
CA LEU A 39 -0.41 -20.66 4.46
C LEU A 39 -0.55 -22.08 5.01
N GLU A 40 0.56 -22.79 5.25
CA GLU A 40 0.53 -24.13 5.86
C GLU A 40 0.37 -24.13 7.38
N THR A 41 0.65 -23.01 8.06
CA THR A 41 0.42 -22.88 9.52
C THR A 41 -1.06 -23.00 9.89
N LYS A 42 -1.37 -23.28 11.16
CA LYS A 42 -2.76 -23.37 11.63
C LYS A 42 -3.38 -22.02 11.99
N THR A 43 -2.58 -21.05 12.41
CA THR A 43 -3.07 -19.80 13.02
C THR A 43 -3.17 -18.66 12.01
N ILE A 44 -2.23 -18.54 11.08
CA ILE A 44 -2.23 -17.46 10.08
C ILE A 44 -3.36 -17.66 9.08
N ARG A 45 -4.31 -16.72 9.04
CA ARG A 45 -5.48 -16.70 8.15
C ARG A 45 -5.27 -15.80 6.93
N THR A 46 -4.48 -14.75 7.09
CA THR A 46 -4.21 -13.76 6.04
C THR A 46 -2.73 -13.46 5.93
N VAL A 47 -2.22 -13.38 4.70
CA VAL A 47 -0.84 -12.96 4.41
C VAL A 47 -0.86 -11.75 3.49
N ALA A 48 -0.22 -10.65 3.87
CA ALA A 48 0.07 -9.55 2.96
C ALA A 48 1.45 -9.74 2.34
N VAL A 49 1.53 -9.89 1.02
CA VAL A 49 2.79 -10.09 0.28
C VAL A 49 3.23 -8.76 -0.32
N ILE A 50 4.25 -8.14 0.27
CA ILE A 50 4.67 -6.78 -0.11
C ILE A 50 5.55 -6.78 -1.37
N ALA A 51 6.29 -7.86 -1.60
CA ALA A 51 7.22 -7.97 -2.71
C ALA A 51 6.57 -7.76 -4.07
N GLU A 52 7.20 -6.93 -4.89
CA GLU A 52 6.91 -6.76 -6.31
C GLU A 52 7.84 -7.64 -7.16
N GLY A 53 7.36 -8.13 -8.30
CA GLY A 53 8.14 -8.98 -9.21
C GLY A 53 8.14 -10.47 -8.85
N VAL A 54 7.13 -10.94 -8.12
CA VAL A 54 6.95 -12.38 -7.88
C VAL A 54 6.49 -13.04 -9.18
N PRO A 55 7.13 -14.12 -9.67
CA PRO A 55 6.73 -14.77 -10.92
C PRO A 55 5.27 -15.22 -10.91
N GLU A 56 4.52 -14.93 -11.98
CA GLU A 56 3.07 -15.21 -12.06
C GLU A 56 2.71 -16.67 -11.74
N GLN A 57 3.52 -17.62 -12.19
CA GLN A 57 3.31 -19.05 -11.91
C GLN A 57 3.35 -19.33 -10.40
N ARG A 58 4.29 -18.72 -9.67
CA ARG A 58 4.40 -18.86 -8.22
C ARG A 58 3.21 -18.21 -7.51
N THR A 59 2.76 -17.07 -7.99
CA THR A 59 1.56 -16.41 -7.45
C THR A 59 0.31 -17.27 -7.65
N LYS A 60 0.13 -17.88 -8.84
CA LYS A 60 -0.96 -18.82 -9.12
C LYS A 60 -0.94 -20.05 -8.19
N GLU A 61 0.25 -20.60 -7.92
CA GLU A 61 0.41 -21.70 -6.95
C GLU A 61 -0.03 -21.26 -5.54
N LEU A 62 0.39 -20.07 -5.08
CA LEU A 62 -0.01 -19.53 -3.79
C LEU A 62 -1.51 -19.29 -3.70
N ILE A 63 -2.13 -18.74 -4.75
CA ILE A 63 -3.59 -18.55 -4.84
C ILE A 63 -4.31 -19.90 -4.67
N LYS A 64 -3.85 -20.93 -5.38
CA LYS A 64 -4.43 -22.27 -5.25
C LYS A 64 -4.34 -22.77 -3.81
N ILE A 65 -3.17 -22.67 -3.18
CA ILE A 65 -2.95 -23.12 -1.79
C ILE A 65 -3.84 -22.33 -0.82
N ALA A 66 -3.95 -21.02 -0.99
CA ALA A 66 -4.79 -20.17 -0.15
C ALA A 66 -6.27 -20.55 -0.28
N ASN A 67 -6.76 -20.77 -1.51
CA ASN A 67 -8.13 -21.22 -1.76
C ASN A 67 -8.42 -22.59 -1.16
N ASP A 68 -7.53 -23.57 -1.38
CA ASP A 68 -7.68 -24.94 -0.85
C ASP A 68 -7.69 -24.95 0.70
N LYS A 69 -7.09 -23.93 1.34
CA LYS A 69 -7.03 -23.77 2.79
C LYS A 69 -7.99 -22.72 3.35
N ASN A 70 -8.82 -22.09 2.52
CA ASN A 70 -9.71 -20.99 2.89
C ASN A 70 -8.99 -19.84 3.63
N LYS A 71 -7.85 -19.41 3.09
CA LYS A 71 -7.01 -18.32 3.58
C LYS A 71 -6.95 -17.17 2.58
N TRP A 72 -6.51 -16.01 3.05
CA TRP A 72 -6.43 -14.79 2.25
C TRP A 72 -4.98 -14.41 1.94
N ILE A 73 -4.78 -13.87 0.74
CA ILE A 73 -3.53 -13.21 0.34
C ILE A 73 -3.90 -11.80 -0.14
N ILE A 74 -3.28 -10.76 0.43
CA ILE A 74 -3.34 -9.39 -0.10
C ILE A 74 -2.00 -9.11 -0.80
N GLY A 75 -2.02 -8.72 -2.07
CA GLY A 75 -0.82 -8.67 -2.92
C GLY A 75 -0.67 -9.93 -3.79
N PRO A 76 0.49 -10.18 -4.43
CA PRO A 76 1.76 -9.47 -4.27
C PRO A 76 1.78 -8.04 -4.85
N ALA A 77 2.92 -7.37 -4.78
CA ALA A 77 3.11 -6.01 -5.29
C ALA A 77 2.12 -5.00 -4.68
N THR A 78 1.98 -5.01 -3.35
CA THR A 78 1.05 -4.15 -2.62
C THR A 78 1.72 -3.46 -1.44
N VAL A 79 1.22 -2.29 -1.07
CA VAL A 79 1.50 -1.66 0.24
C VAL A 79 0.69 -2.32 1.37
N GLY A 80 -0.38 -3.04 1.02
CA GLY A 80 -1.30 -3.71 1.93
C GLY A 80 -2.68 -3.04 1.98
N GLY A 81 -3.02 -2.48 3.13
CA GLY A 81 -4.35 -1.98 3.43
C GLY A 81 -4.45 -1.44 4.86
N ILE A 82 -5.55 -0.75 5.13
CA ILE A 82 -5.83 -0.11 6.41
C ILE A 82 -7.31 -0.25 6.76
N ALA A 83 -7.59 -0.82 7.93
CA ALA A 83 -8.86 -0.66 8.62
C ALA A 83 -8.69 0.54 9.57
N ALA A 84 -9.34 1.66 9.26
CA ALA A 84 -9.13 2.91 9.99
C ALA A 84 -9.55 2.77 11.46
N GLY A 85 -8.76 3.32 12.38
CA GLY A 85 -8.93 3.10 13.83
C GLY A 85 -8.71 1.65 14.31
N GLY A 86 -8.37 0.72 13.41
CA GLY A 86 -8.12 -0.69 13.70
C GLY A 86 -6.68 -1.07 13.36
N PHE A 87 -6.50 -1.78 12.25
CA PHE A 87 -5.22 -2.37 11.86
C PHE A 87 -4.68 -1.77 10.55
N ARG A 88 -3.37 -1.56 10.50
CA ARG A 88 -2.63 -1.04 9.34
C ARG A 88 -1.57 -2.04 8.92
N ILE A 89 -1.58 -2.43 7.65
CA ILE A 89 -0.58 -3.33 7.09
C ILE A 89 0.68 -2.54 6.75
N GLY A 90 1.75 -2.77 7.49
CA GLY A 90 3.09 -2.25 7.19
C GLY A 90 3.13 -0.73 6.98
N ASN A 91 3.49 -0.33 5.77
CA ASN A 91 3.72 1.06 5.36
C ASN A 91 2.48 1.75 4.76
N THR A 92 1.32 1.07 4.75
CA THR A 92 0.09 1.67 4.22
C THR A 92 -0.19 3.01 4.89
N ALA A 93 -0.56 4.01 4.10
CA ALA A 93 -0.82 5.38 4.55
C ALA A 93 0.35 6.14 5.20
N GLY A 94 1.59 5.62 5.09
CA GLY A 94 2.81 6.38 5.37
C GLY A 94 3.00 6.80 6.83
N GLN A 95 3.47 8.04 7.02
CA GLN A 95 3.81 8.61 8.31
C GLN A 95 2.57 9.03 9.11
N LEU A 96 2.75 9.29 10.41
CA LEU A 96 1.65 9.60 11.33
C LEU A 96 0.94 10.92 10.98
N ASP A 97 1.64 11.89 10.42
CA ASP A 97 1.08 13.14 9.93
C ASP A 97 -0.01 12.88 8.87
N ASN A 98 0.25 11.99 7.91
CA ASN A 98 -0.73 11.60 6.90
C ASN A 98 -1.89 10.77 7.48
N ILE A 99 -1.62 9.91 8.46
CA ILE A 99 -2.68 9.18 9.20
C ILE A 99 -3.66 10.16 9.84
N VAL A 100 -3.15 11.21 10.49
CA VAL A 100 -3.98 12.24 11.13
C VAL A 100 -4.66 13.12 10.09
N ALA A 101 -3.95 13.60 9.07
CA ALA A 101 -4.48 14.46 8.02
C ALA A 101 -5.63 13.78 7.25
N SER A 102 -5.48 12.48 6.96
CA SER A 102 -6.49 11.66 6.30
C SER A 102 -7.52 11.05 7.28
N LYS A 103 -7.52 11.44 8.57
CA LYS A 103 -8.45 10.99 9.61
C LYS A 103 -8.52 9.46 9.78
N LEU A 104 -7.43 8.75 9.50
CA LEU A 104 -7.36 7.29 9.49
C LEU A 104 -7.23 6.66 10.90
N HIS A 105 -7.09 7.49 11.93
CA HIS A 105 -7.07 7.07 13.34
C HIS A 105 -8.45 6.72 13.90
N ARG A 106 -9.52 6.92 13.13
CA ARG A 106 -10.89 6.52 13.47
C ARG A 106 -11.61 5.93 12.26
N GLN A 107 -12.67 5.18 12.50
CA GLN A 107 -13.51 4.65 11.44
C GLN A 107 -14.38 5.76 10.82
N GLY A 108 -14.46 5.77 9.49
CA GLY A 108 -15.53 6.42 8.72
C GLY A 108 -16.53 5.38 8.21
N SER A 109 -17.15 5.62 7.05
CA SER A 109 -18.20 4.75 6.49
C SER A 109 -17.93 4.29 5.05
N VAL A 110 -16.82 4.73 4.45
CA VAL A 110 -16.47 4.44 3.06
C VAL A 110 -15.41 3.36 3.01
N ALA A 111 -15.66 2.27 2.28
CA ALA A 111 -14.60 1.30 2.00
C ALA A 111 -14.08 1.45 0.58
N TYR A 112 -12.80 1.18 0.36
CA TYR A 112 -12.24 1.18 -0.98
C TYR A 112 -11.40 -0.05 -1.29
N VAL A 113 -11.27 -0.32 -2.59
CA VAL A 113 -10.33 -1.29 -3.12
C VAL A 113 -9.66 -0.73 -4.38
N SER A 114 -8.34 -0.87 -4.45
CA SER A 114 -7.47 -0.32 -5.50
C SER A 114 -6.47 -1.37 -5.98
N LYS A 115 -5.95 -1.28 -7.21
CA LYS A 115 -4.71 -1.98 -7.60
C LYS A 115 -3.47 -1.28 -7.06
N SER A 116 -3.34 0.02 -7.34
CA SER A 116 -2.17 0.83 -6.97
C SER A 116 -2.09 1.10 -5.46
N GLY A 117 -0.93 0.81 -4.86
CA GLY A 117 -0.62 1.19 -3.49
C GLY A 117 -0.44 2.70 -3.31
N GLY A 118 0.21 3.37 -4.26
CA GLY A 118 0.37 4.83 -4.25
C GLY A 118 -0.97 5.56 -4.29
N LEU A 119 -1.83 5.20 -5.25
CA LEU A 119 -3.16 5.81 -5.35
C LEU A 119 -4.08 5.40 -4.20
N SER A 120 -3.84 4.28 -3.51
CA SER A 120 -4.59 3.98 -2.28
C SER A 120 -4.38 5.04 -1.20
N ASN A 121 -3.18 5.64 -1.14
CA ASN A 121 -2.94 6.74 -0.22
C ASN A 121 -3.66 8.02 -0.66
N GLU A 122 -3.71 8.28 -1.97
CA GLU A 122 -4.50 9.41 -2.48
C GLU A 122 -6.00 9.21 -2.24
N LEU A 123 -6.51 7.98 -2.33
CA LEU A 123 -7.90 7.68 -1.95
C LEU A 123 -8.17 7.97 -0.48
N ASN A 124 -7.22 7.68 0.42
CA ASN A 124 -7.39 8.05 1.83
C ASN A 124 -7.62 9.56 1.97
N ASN A 125 -6.82 10.37 1.27
CA ASN A 125 -6.92 11.82 1.26
C ASN A 125 -8.26 12.31 0.65
N ILE A 126 -8.56 11.89 -0.59
CA ILE A 126 -9.80 12.25 -1.30
C ILE A 126 -11.03 11.89 -0.48
N ILE A 127 -11.10 10.68 0.08
CA ILE A 127 -12.24 10.22 0.88
C ILE A 127 -12.35 11.03 2.18
N ALA A 128 -11.23 11.34 2.85
CA ALA A 128 -11.23 12.12 4.09
C ALA A 128 -11.69 13.57 3.90
N MET A 129 -11.45 14.15 2.72
CA MET A 129 -11.90 15.49 2.35
C MET A 129 -13.38 15.53 1.95
N ASN A 130 -13.89 14.46 1.34
CA ASN A 130 -15.21 14.46 0.68
C ASN A 130 -16.30 13.68 1.42
N THR A 131 -15.96 12.94 2.48
CA THR A 131 -16.88 12.09 3.23
C THR A 131 -16.58 12.10 4.73
N ASP A 132 -17.20 11.22 5.52
CA ASP A 132 -16.84 11.04 6.93
C ASP A 132 -15.61 10.15 7.16
N GLY A 133 -14.96 9.66 6.10
CA GLY A 133 -13.67 8.99 6.15
C GLY A 133 -13.71 7.50 5.73
N VAL A 134 -12.52 6.91 5.68
CA VAL A 134 -12.34 5.49 5.33
C VAL A 134 -12.76 4.61 6.50
N TYR A 135 -13.50 3.54 6.21
CA TYR A 135 -13.72 2.42 7.13
C TYR A 135 -12.60 1.37 6.92
N GLU A 136 -12.48 0.85 5.70
CA GLU A 136 -11.45 -0.12 5.31
C GLU A 136 -10.99 0.15 3.87
N GLY A 137 -9.69 0.19 3.65
CA GLY A 137 -9.05 0.39 2.36
C GLY A 137 -8.06 -0.72 2.07
N VAL A 138 -8.12 -1.31 0.87
CA VAL A 138 -7.19 -2.38 0.45
C VAL A 138 -6.61 -2.07 -0.93
N ALA A 139 -5.29 -2.18 -1.06
CA ALA A 139 -4.62 -2.30 -2.34
C ALA A 139 -4.39 -3.79 -2.65
N ILE A 140 -5.04 -4.33 -3.67
CA ILE A 140 -4.91 -5.76 -4.03
C ILE A 140 -3.56 -6.09 -4.68
N GLY A 141 -2.88 -5.07 -5.22
CA GLY A 141 -1.58 -5.16 -5.87
C GLY A 141 -1.65 -5.02 -7.40
N GLY A 142 -0.51 -4.66 -7.99
CA GLY A 142 -0.37 -4.40 -9.43
C GLY A 142 -0.05 -5.64 -10.28
N ASP A 143 0.18 -6.80 -9.66
CA ASP A 143 0.47 -8.04 -10.38
C ASP A 143 -0.76 -8.52 -11.19
N ALA A 144 -0.50 -9.25 -12.28
CA ALA A 144 -1.55 -9.76 -13.18
C ALA A 144 -2.52 -10.73 -12.49
N TYR A 145 -2.06 -11.44 -11.45
CA TYR A 145 -2.85 -12.39 -10.68
C TYR A 145 -2.73 -12.04 -9.20
N PRO A 146 -3.50 -11.06 -8.69
CA PRO A 146 -3.47 -10.75 -7.28
C PRO A 146 -4.03 -11.92 -6.46
N GLY A 147 -3.49 -12.09 -5.26
CA GLY A 147 -3.88 -13.11 -4.29
C GLY A 147 -5.34 -13.03 -3.86
N SER A 148 -5.89 -11.82 -3.90
CA SER A 148 -7.31 -11.52 -3.75
C SER A 148 -7.72 -10.44 -4.74
N ASN A 149 -8.94 -10.53 -5.28
CA ASN A 149 -9.43 -9.67 -6.35
C ASN A 149 -10.53 -8.70 -5.88
N PHE A 150 -10.86 -7.73 -6.72
CA PHE A 150 -11.81 -6.64 -6.41
C PHE A 150 -13.12 -7.17 -5.81
N ILE A 151 -13.75 -8.14 -6.49
CA ILE A 151 -15.04 -8.68 -6.07
C ILE A 151 -14.99 -9.30 -4.66
N GLN A 152 -13.89 -9.95 -4.29
CA GLN A 152 -13.78 -10.59 -2.98
C GLN A 152 -13.84 -9.54 -1.86
N HIS A 153 -13.11 -8.42 -2.00
CA HIS A 153 -13.17 -7.33 -1.02
C HIS A 153 -14.52 -6.61 -1.06
N MET A 154 -15.06 -6.31 -2.24
CA MET A 154 -16.36 -5.66 -2.39
C MET A 154 -17.49 -6.49 -1.77
N MET A 155 -17.45 -7.82 -1.86
CA MET A 155 -18.44 -8.69 -1.19
C MET A 155 -18.27 -8.71 0.33
N ARG A 156 -17.05 -8.54 0.88
CA ARG A 156 -16.87 -8.33 2.33
C ARG A 156 -17.46 -6.98 2.76
N TYR A 157 -17.21 -5.95 1.98
CA TYR A 157 -17.71 -4.60 2.22
C TYR A 157 -19.24 -4.53 2.16
N GLU A 158 -19.86 -5.23 1.19
CA GLU A 158 -21.30 -5.36 1.08
C GLU A 158 -21.91 -6.00 2.35
N LYS A 159 -21.28 -7.06 2.87
CA LYS A 159 -21.76 -7.76 4.08
C LYS A 159 -21.59 -6.96 5.37
N ASN A 160 -20.62 -6.07 5.44
CA ASN A 160 -20.35 -5.32 6.67
C ASN A 160 -21.35 -4.15 6.84
N PRO A 161 -22.21 -4.13 7.86
CA PRO A 161 -23.25 -3.11 8.01
C PRO A 161 -22.70 -1.70 8.23
N ASP A 162 -21.46 -1.54 8.70
CA ASP A 162 -20.87 -0.23 8.99
C ASP A 162 -20.42 0.51 7.72
N ILE A 163 -20.11 -0.24 6.65
CA ILE A 163 -19.75 0.32 5.36
C ILE A 163 -21.04 0.75 4.63
N LYS A 164 -21.11 2.01 4.21
CA LYS A 164 -22.32 2.60 3.57
C LYS A 164 -22.16 2.84 2.08
N MET A 165 -20.92 3.00 1.61
CA MET A 165 -20.60 3.05 0.18
C MET A 165 -19.21 2.46 -0.08
N MET A 166 -18.99 2.07 -1.32
CA MET A 166 -17.74 1.47 -1.77
C MET A 166 -17.12 2.30 -2.90
N VAL A 167 -15.79 2.38 -2.91
CA VAL A 167 -15.01 3.03 -3.94
C VAL A 167 -14.08 2.00 -4.60
N LEU A 168 -14.12 1.90 -5.92
CA LEU A 168 -13.26 1.01 -6.70
C LEU A 168 -12.34 1.83 -7.59
N LEU A 169 -11.04 1.63 -7.47
CA LEU A 169 -10.04 2.20 -8.37
C LEU A 169 -9.37 1.07 -9.16
N GLY A 170 -9.92 0.82 -10.36
CA GLY A 170 -9.46 -0.17 -11.32
C GLY A 170 -8.34 0.35 -12.20
N GLU A 171 -7.88 -0.49 -13.12
CA GLU A 171 -6.79 -0.15 -14.04
C GLU A 171 -7.01 -0.81 -15.40
N VAL A 172 -6.33 -0.33 -16.44
CA VAL A 172 -6.19 -1.03 -17.72
C VAL A 172 -5.58 -2.42 -17.54
N GLY A 173 -6.01 -3.39 -18.36
CA GLY A 173 -5.48 -4.76 -18.36
C GLY A 173 -6.26 -5.72 -17.45
N GLY A 174 -6.44 -6.96 -17.91
CA GLY A 174 -7.24 -7.97 -17.21
C GLY A 174 -8.74 -7.68 -17.17
N ALA A 175 -9.49 -8.50 -16.45
CA ALA A 175 -10.96 -8.48 -16.45
C ALA A 175 -11.61 -8.47 -15.05
N ASP A 176 -10.83 -8.22 -14.00
CA ASP A 176 -11.27 -8.31 -12.59
C ASP A 176 -12.50 -7.43 -12.29
N GLU A 177 -12.57 -6.24 -12.89
CA GLU A 177 -13.67 -5.28 -12.68
C GLU A 177 -15.01 -5.80 -13.23
N TYR A 178 -14.99 -6.69 -14.23
CA TYR A 178 -16.22 -7.25 -14.80
C TYR A 178 -16.95 -8.17 -13.81
N GLU A 179 -16.26 -8.79 -12.85
CA GLU A 179 -16.93 -9.54 -11.79
C GLU A 179 -17.75 -8.62 -10.88
N VAL A 180 -17.28 -7.38 -10.66
CA VAL A 180 -18.03 -6.34 -9.94
C VAL A 180 -19.22 -5.86 -10.77
N VAL A 181 -19.04 -5.64 -12.08
CA VAL A 181 -20.14 -5.31 -13.02
C VAL A 181 -21.26 -6.35 -12.91
N GLU A 182 -20.91 -7.63 -12.99
CA GLU A 182 -21.88 -8.73 -12.89
C GLU A 182 -22.54 -8.82 -11.52
N ALA A 183 -21.80 -8.56 -10.44
CA ALA A 183 -22.36 -8.54 -9.09
C ALA A 183 -23.36 -7.40 -8.87
N ILE A 184 -23.11 -6.21 -9.43
CA ILE A 184 -24.04 -5.07 -9.40
C ILE A 184 -25.31 -5.42 -10.21
N LYS A 185 -25.15 -5.91 -11.45
CA LYS A 185 -26.29 -6.30 -12.31
C LYS A 185 -27.19 -7.37 -11.65
N LYS A 186 -26.58 -8.33 -10.97
CA LYS A 186 -27.27 -9.41 -10.24
C LYS A 186 -27.78 -8.98 -8.85
N LYS A 187 -27.66 -7.69 -8.49
CA LYS A 187 -28.04 -7.13 -7.18
C LYS A 187 -27.38 -7.86 -5.99
N LYS A 188 -26.20 -8.45 -6.20
CA LYS A 188 -25.37 -9.00 -5.13
C LYS A 188 -24.60 -7.90 -4.40
N ILE A 189 -24.30 -6.82 -5.10
CA ILE A 189 -23.83 -5.56 -4.53
C ILE A 189 -25.00 -4.57 -4.62
N THR A 190 -25.49 -4.12 -3.46
CA THR A 190 -26.63 -3.22 -3.36
C THR A 190 -26.26 -1.85 -2.80
N LYS A 191 -25.14 -1.74 -2.09
CA LYS A 191 -24.61 -0.45 -1.64
C LYS A 191 -24.09 0.37 -2.82
N PRO A 192 -24.12 1.72 -2.73
CA PRO A 192 -23.57 2.57 -3.78
C PRO A 192 -22.09 2.28 -4.03
N VAL A 193 -21.75 2.13 -5.31
CA VAL A 193 -20.37 1.95 -5.78
C VAL A 193 -19.99 3.16 -6.61
N VAL A 194 -18.88 3.81 -6.25
CA VAL A 194 -18.21 4.83 -7.06
C VAL A 194 -16.98 4.16 -7.67
N ALA A 195 -16.81 4.20 -8.98
CA ALA A 195 -15.75 3.44 -9.63
C ALA A 195 -15.07 4.23 -10.75
N TRP A 196 -13.76 4.05 -10.87
CA TRP A 196 -12.96 4.58 -11.97
C TRP A 196 -11.83 3.62 -12.32
N CYS A 197 -11.64 3.33 -13.60
CA CYS A 197 -10.50 2.59 -14.11
C CYS A 197 -9.52 3.58 -14.77
N ILE A 198 -8.28 3.61 -14.28
CA ILE A 198 -7.21 4.44 -14.84
C ILE A 198 -6.57 3.78 -16.08
N GLY A 199 -5.82 4.55 -16.87
CA GLY A 199 -5.17 4.07 -18.10
C GLY A 199 -5.95 4.37 -19.39
N THR A 200 -6.87 5.35 -19.36
CA THR A 200 -7.64 5.81 -20.53
C THR A 200 -6.77 6.42 -21.63
N CYS A 201 -5.52 6.79 -21.33
CA CYS A 201 -4.55 7.26 -22.31
C CYS A 201 -4.05 6.16 -23.24
N SER A 202 -4.26 4.86 -22.93
CA SER A 202 -3.75 3.75 -23.74
C SER A 202 -4.16 3.84 -25.22
N LYS A 203 -5.36 4.35 -25.50
CA LYS A 203 -5.91 4.54 -26.86
C LYS A 203 -5.22 5.63 -27.69
N VAL A 204 -4.50 6.55 -27.04
CA VAL A 204 -3.79 7.64 -27.71
C VAL A 204 -2.43 7.14 -28.22
N PHE A 205 -1.91 6.05 -27.66
CA PHE A 205 -0.66 5.46 -28.10
C PHE A 205 -0.86 4.58 -29.34
N PRO A 206 0.03 4.69 -30.35
CA PRO A 206 -0.09 3.94 -31.59
C PRO A 206 0.29 2.45 -31.47
N ALA A 207 0.92 2.05 -30.36
CA ALA A 207 1.35 0.69 -30.09
C ALA A 207 0.90 0.24 -28.69
N GLU A 208 0.84 -1.06 -28.45
CA GLU A 208 0.58 -1.62 -27.13
C GLU A 208 1.67 -1.18 -26.14
N VAL A 209 1.26 -0.50 -25.07
CA VAL A 209 2.15 -0.02 -24.01
C VAL A 209 1.94 -0.86 -22.76
N GLN A 210 3.02 -1.45 -22.24
CA GLN A 210 3.07 -2.00 -20.89
C GLN A 210 3.30 -0.84 -19.91
N PHE A 211 2.34 -0.60 -19.00
CA PHE A 211 2.54 0.35 -17.90
C PHE A 211 3.31 -0.29 -16.75
N GLY A 212 3.67 0.51 -15.73
CA GLY A 212 4.58 0.11 -14.65
C GLY A 212 4.15 -1.14 -13.88
N HIS A 213 2.86 -1.28 -13.56
CA HIS A 213 2.36 -2.51 -12.94
C HIS A 213 2.37 -3.67 -13.93
N ALA A 214 2.77 -4.87 -13.47
CA ALA A 214 2.87 -6.05 -14.33
C ALA A 214 1.55 -6.39 -15.04
N GLY A 215 0.40 -6.22 -14.37
CA GLY A 215 -0.93 -6.46 -14.95
C GLY A 215 -1.47 -5.34 -15.85
N ALA A 216 -0.79 -4.19 -15.93
CA ALA A 216 -1.30 -3.00 -16.61
C ALA A 216 -0.96 -3.00 -18.11
N ARG A 217 -1.52 -3.97 -18.83
CA ARG A 217 -1.48 -4.07 -20.29
C ARG A 217 -2.80 -4.62 -20.81
N ALA A 218 -3.40 -3.94 -21.77
CA ALA A 218 -4.59 -4.44 -22.45
C ALA A 218 -4.18 -5.21 -23.70
N SER A 219 -4.55 -6.49 -23.78
CA SER A 219 -4.38 -7.32 -24.99
C SER A 219 -5.65 -7.37 -25.84
N THR A 220 -6.78 -6.85 -25.33
CA THR A 220 -8.05 -6.77 -26.06
C THR A 220 -8.78 -5.47 -25.72
N ASP A 221 -9.71 -5.03 -26.59
CA ASP A 221 -10.56 -3.84 -26.34
C ASP A 221 -11.31 -3.93 -25.01
N ARG A 222 -11.70 -5.13 -24.61
CA ARG A 222 -12.40 -5.40 -23.35
C ARG A 222 -11.53 -5.08 -22.12
N GLU A 223 -10.22 -5.16 -22.25
CA GLU A 223 -9.29 -4.88 -21.15
C GLU A 223 -8.94 -3.40 -21.04
N THR A 224 -9.42 -2.56 -21.97
CA THR A 224 -9.19 -1.12 -21.92
C THR A 224 -9.93 -0.47 -20.75
N ALA A 225 -9.33 0.57 -20.17
CA ALA A 225 -9.94 1.33 -19.09
C ALA A 225 -11.30 1.94 -19.50
N ASP A 226 -11.42 2.42 -20.75
CA ASP A 226 -12.66 2.97 -21.30
C ASP A 226 -13.79 1.91 -21.35
N ALA A 227 -13.50 0.70 -21.84
CA ALA A 227 -14.50 -0.37 -21.89
C ALA A 227 -14.97 -0.79 -20.49
N LYS A 228 -14.06 -0.85 -19.52
CA LYS A 228 -14.38 -1.15 -18.12
C LYS A 228 -15.21 -0.04 -17.48
N ASN A 229 -14.83 1.22 -17.65
CA ASN A 229 -15.58 2.39 -17.16
C ASN A 229 -17.01 2.42 -17.73
N LYS A 230 -17.16 2.15 -19.03
CA LYS A 230 -18.48 2.04 -19.67
C LYS A 230 -19.31 0.91 -19.05
N ALA A 231 -18.73 -0.29 -18.90
CA ALA A 231 -19.44 -1.44 -18.34
C ALA A 231 -19.86 -1.23 -16.87
N LEU A 232 -19.01 -0.60 -16.06
CA LEU A 232 -19.33 -0.23 -14.67
C LEU A 232 -20.47 0.79 -14.61
N LYS A 233 -20.44 1.80 -15.47
CA LYS A 233 -21.49 2.81 -15.58
C LYS A 233 -22.84 2.19 -15.98
N GLU A 234 -22.84 1.31 -16.98
CA GLU A 234 -24.04 0.61 -17.45
C GLU A 234 -24.61 -0.37 -16.40
N ALA A 235 -23.76 -0.93 -15.54
CA ALA A 235 -24.22 -1.75 -14.42
C ALA A 235 -24.88 -0.93 -13.30
N GLY A 236 -24.66 0.39 -13.25
CA GLY A 236 -25.22 1.28 -12.24
C GLY A 236 -24.21 1.81 -11.21
N ALA A 237 -22.90 1.59 -11.42
CA ALA A 237 -21.89 2.28 -10.65
C ALA A 237 -21.84 3.78 -11.02
N ALA A 238 -21.50 4.60 -10.03
CA ALA A 238 -21.20 6.01 -10.22
C ALA A 238 -19.79 6.16 -10.81
N VAL A 239 -19.70 6.42 -12.12
CA VAL A 239 -18.42 6.59 -12.83
C VAL A 239 -18.25 8.05 -13.26
N PRO A 240 -17.19 8.75 -12.85
CA PRO A 240 -16.91 10.13 -13.25
C PRO A 240 -16.48 10.23 -14.73
N GLN A 241 -16.24 11.45 -15.23
CA GLN A 241 -15.73 11.65 -16.59
C GLN A 241 -14.21 11.43 -16.67
N SER A 242 -13.49 11.84 -15.63
CA SER A 242 -12.05 11.69 -15.48
C SER A 242 -11.67 11.35 -14.03
N PHE A 243 -10.39 11.13 -13.77
CA PHE A 243 -9.90 10.98 -12.40
C PHE A 243 -10.03 12.30 -11.59
N ASP A 244 -9.95 13.45 -12.27
CA ASP A 244 -10.05 14.76 -11.63
C ASP A 244 -11.44 15.03 -11.05
N ASP A 245 -12.49 14.38 -11.59
CA ASP A 245 -13.86 14.49 -11.07
C ASP A 245 -14.22 13.38 -10.06
N PHE A 246 -13.25 12.54 -9.69
CA PHE A 246 -13.52 11.37 -8.87
C PHE A 246 -13.90 11.74 -7.44
N ASP A 247 -13.27 12.78 -6.89
CA ASP A 247 -13.58 13.34 -5.59
C ASP A 247 -15.00 13.91 -5.51
N GLU A 248 -15.43 14.68 -6.52
CA GLU A 248 -16.79 15.22 -6.63
C GLU A 248 -17.82 14.09 -6.71
N GLN A 249 -17.54 13.04 -7.50
CA GLN A 249 -18.46 11.92 -7.64
C GLN A 249 -18.57 11.10 -6.34
N ILE A 250 -17.47 10.95 -5.58
CA ILE A 250 -17.48 10.37 -4.23
C ILE A 250 -18.34 11.23 -3.31
N LYS A 251 -18.08 12.55 -3.25
CA LYS A 251 -18.83 13.50 -2.42
C LYS A 251 -20.33 13.45 -2.71
N LYS A 252 -20.70 13.51 -3.99
CA LYS A 252 -22.09 13.49 -4.45
C LYS A 252 -22.82 12.21 -4.04
N THR A 253 -22.12 11.08 -4.07
CA THR A 253 -22.69 9.79 -3.66
C THR A 253 -22.87 9.72 -2.15
N PHE A 254 -21.89 10.21 -1.39
CA PHE A 254 -21.98 10.32 0.07
C PHE A 254 -23.10 11.28 0.51
N ASP A 255 -23.17 12.47 -0.06
CA ASP A 255 -24.21 13.47 0.24
C ASP A 255 -25.63 12.93 -0.02
N LYS A 256 -25.81 12.10 -1.05
CA LYS A 256 -27.09 11.42 -1.32
C LYS A 256 -27.46 10.44 -0.21
N LEU A 257 -26.49 9.68 0.31
CA LEU A 257 -26.73 8.78 1.45
C LEU A 257 -27.17 9.55 2.68
N VAL A 258 -26.50 10.65 2.99
CA VAL A 258 -26.83 11.53 4.14
C VAL A 258 -28.22 12.16 3.95
N LYS A 259 -28.50 12.76 2.79
CA LYS A 259 -29.80 13.40 2.49
C LYS A 259 -30.96 12.40 2.53
N SER A 260 -30.71 11.15 2.13
CA SER A 260 -31.73 10.08 2.19
C SER A 260 -31.98 9.52 3.59
N GLY A 261 -31.21 9.95 4.60
CA GLY A 261 -31.27 9.42 5.97
C GLY A 261 -30.67 8.01 6.13
N LYS A 262 -30.10 7.42 5.06
CA LYS A 262 -29.46 6.09 5.10
C LYS A 262 -28.13 6.09 5.84
N HIS A 263 -27.55 7.26 6.07
CA HIS A 263 -26.32 7.42 6.85
C HIS A 263 -26.34 8.70 7.68
N LYS A 264 -25.82 8.63 8.90
CA LYS A 264 -25.56 9.79 9.74
C LYS A 264 -24.03 9.95 9.82
N PRO A 265 -23.46 11.06 9.32
CA PRO A 265 -22.02 11.27 9.32
C PRO A 265 -21.40 11.07 10.70
N ILE A 266 -20.28 10.34 10.73
CA ILE A 266 -19.51 10.10 11.96
C ILE A 266 -18.69 11.36 12.28
N PRO A 267 -18.78 11.90 13.51
CA PRO A 267 -18.01 13.07 13.89
C PRO A 267 -16.50 12.77 13.93
N THR A 268 -15.70 13.81 13.72
CA THR A 268 -14.25 13.68 13.86
C THR A 268 -13.85 13.65 15.33
N VAL A 269 -12.88 12.81 15.67
CA VAL A 269 -12.32 12.63 17.01
C VAL A 269 -10.88 13.12 16.98
N GLU A 270 -10.44 13.82 18.02
CA GLU A 270 -9.04 14.22 18.15
C GLU A 270 -8.14 12.99 18.38
N PRO A 271 -7.04 12.84 17.62
CA PRO A 271 -6.12 11.74 17.83
C PRO A 271 -5.31 11.94 19.13
N PRO A 272 -4.84 10.85 19.76
CA PRO A 272 -3.83 10.94 20.79
C PRO A 272 -2.57 11.64 20.27
N ILE A 273 -1.97 12.49 21.10
CA ILE A 273 -0.74 13.21 20.74
C ILE A 273 0.46 12.27 20.89
N ILE A 274 1.21 12.10 19.81
CA ILE A 274 2.48 11.35 19.80
C ILE A 274 3.62 12.36 19.67
N PRO A 275 4.65 12.31 20.54
CA PRO A 275 5.82 13.17 20.41
C PRO A 275 6.52 13.00 19.06
N VAL A 276 7.04 14.09 18.51
CA VAL A 276 7.83 14.06 17.28
C VAL A 276 9.13 13.29 17.52
N ASP A 277 9.52 12.45 16.56
CA ASP A 277 10.78 11.73 16.61
C ASP A 277 11.98 12.69 16.69
N TYR A 278 12.93 12.37 17.56
CA TYR A 278 14.15 13.17 17.77
C TYR A 278 14.89 13.46 16.46
N ALA A 279 15.02 12.46 15.58
CA ALA A 279 15.72 12.61 14.30
C ALA A 279 15.02 13.59 13.36
N VAL A 280 13.68 13.59 13.36
CA VAL A 280 12.87 14.54 12.58
C VAL A 280 13.03 15.94 13.16
N ALA A 281 12.88 16.10 14.47
CA ALA A 281 13.02 17.39 15.15
C ALA A 281 14.41 18.01 14.96
N LEU A 282 15.46 17.19 14.95
CA LEU A 282 16.82 17.66 14.69
C LEU A 282 16.99 18.06 13.22
N LYS A 283 16.49 17.24 12.28
CA LYS A 283 16.60 17.51 10.83
C LYS A 283 15.82 18.77 10.41
N THR A 284 14.69 19.04 11.03
CA THR A 284 13.86 20.24 10.76
C THR A 284 14.32 21.48 11.52
N GLY A 285 15.32 21.36 12.41
CA GLY A 285 15.83 22.48 13.20
C GLY A 285 14.93 22.92 14.35
N MET A 286 13.91 22.13 14.71
CA MET A 286 13.06 22.39 15.89
C MET A 286 13.85 22.35 17.19
N ILE A 287 14.90 21.53 17.23
CA ILE A 287 15.81 21.41 18.36
C ILE A 287 17.25 21.51 17.87
N ARG A 288 18.15 21.87 18.79
CA ARG A 288 19.60 21.76 18.61
C ARG A 288 20.17 20.83 19.67
N ARG A 289 21.10 19.96 19.29
CA ARG A 289 21.83 19.12 20.24
C ARG A 289 23.33 19.37 20.10
N PRO A 290 24.05 19.69 21.19
CA PRO A 290 25.49 19.82 21.14
C PRO A 290 26.15 18.46 20.88
N THR A 291 27.21 18.46 20.06
CA THR A 291 28.06 17.28 19.87
C THR A 291 28.77 16.92 21.17
N GLN A 292 28.88 15.63 21.46
CA GLN A 292 29.56 15.13 22.67
C GLN A 292 31.03 14.77 22.40
N PHE A 293 31.36 14.55 21.13
CA PHE A 293 32.69 14.20 20.68
C PHE A 293 33.07 15.09 19.50
N ASN A 294 34.35 15.44 19.44
CA ASN A 294 34.94 16.13 18.31
C ASN A 294 36.02 15.20 17.71
N SER A 295 35.89 14.88 16.42
CA SER A 295 36.92 14.18 15.64
C SER A 295 37.47 15.14 14.58
N SER A 296 38.78 15.17 14.39
CA SER A 296 39.46 16.04 13.42
C SER A 296 40.39 15.30 12.45
N ILE A 297 40.46 13.97 12.56
CA ILE A 297 41.45 13.15 11.85
C ILE A 297 40.83 12.32 10.71
N SER A 298 39.53 12.04 10.77
CA SER A 298 38.82 11.32 9.72
C SER A 298 37.35 11.74 9.64
N ASP A 299 36.78 11.65 8.44
CA ASP A 299 35.34 11.82 8.19
C ASP A 299 34.86 10.75 7.21
N ASP A 300 33.96 9.89 7.69
CA ASP A 300 33.37 8.75 6.97
C ASP A 300 31.90 8.99 6.59
N ARG A 301 31.37 10.19 6.86
CA ARG A 301 29.95 10.50 6.62
C ARG A 301 29.65 10.88 5.18
N GLY A 302 30.67 11.28 4.42
CA GLY A 302 30.55 11.69 3.02
C GLY A 302 30.47 10.51 2.05
N GLU A 303 30.44 10.81 0.76
CA GLU A 303 30.50 9.78 -0.31
C GLU A 303 31.81 9.01 -0.31
N GLU A 304 32.85 9.61 0.26
CA GLU A 304 34.19 9.05 0.30
C GLU A 304 34.82 9.29 1.66
N LEU A 305 35.52 8.27 2.17
CA LEU A 305 36.33 8.36 3.38
C LEU A 305 37.40 9.44 3.21
N ARG A 306 37.54 10.29 4.23
CA ARG A 306 38.58 11.32 4.27
C ARG A 306 39.50 11.13 5.46
N TYR A 307 40.82 11.21 5.24
CA TYR A 307 41.82 11.34 6.30
C TYR A 307 42.38 12.77 6.32
N CYS A 308 42.18 13.45 7.44
CA CYS A 308 42.52 14.87 7.62
C CYS A 308 42.01 15.77 6.46
N GLY A 309 40.82 15.46 5.94
CA GLY A 309 40.20 16.20 4.82
C GLY A 309 40.59 15.71 3.42
N ILE A 310 41.64 14.90 3.30
CA ILE A 310 42.09 14.31 2.02
C ILE A 310 41.23 13.07 1.71
N PRO A 311 40.57 13.00 0.54
CA PRO A 311 39.82 11.82 0.13
C PRO A 311 40.71 10.59 -0.05
N ILE A 312 40.19 9.41 0.28
CA ILE A 312 40.98 8.17 0.29
C ILE A 312 41.52 7.80 -1.10
N SER A 313 40.78 8.06 -2.18
CA SER A 313 41.23 7.90 -3.58
C SER A 313 42.52 8.67 -3.83
N LYS A 314 42.56 9.94 -3.46
CA LYS A 314 43.75 10.80 -3.63
C LYS A 314 44.98 10.26 -2.90
N ILE A 315 44.78 9.68 -1.71
CA ILE A 315 45.86 9.06 -0.93
C ILE A 315 46.49 7.89 -1.68
N PHE A 316 45.68 7.09 -2.39
CA PHE A 316 46.15 6.00 -3.24
C PHE A 316 46.71 6.49 -4.58
N GLU A 317 46.09 7.48 -5.22
CA GLU A 317 46.55 8.06 -6.50
C GLU A 317 47.94 8.69 -6.40
N GLU A 318 48.23 9.34 -5.26
CA GLU A 318 49.50 10.00 -4.99
C GLU A 318 50.49 9.10 -4.20
N ASP A 319 50.17 7.81 -4.01
CA ASP A 319 50.99 6.79 -3.34
C ASP A 319 51.59 7.24 -1.99
N TYR A 320 50.75 7.77 -1.09
CA TYR A 320 51.18 8.23 0.24
C TYR A 320 51.82 7.12 1.09
N GLY A 321 51.53 5.85 0.78
CA GLY A 321 51.96 4.69 1.54
C GLY A 321 51.48 4.71 3.00
N LEU A 322 51.93 3.71 3.77
CA LEU A 322 51.57 3.61 5.19
C LEU A 322 52.07 4.81 6.01
N GLY A 323 53.28 5.30 5.68
CA GLY A 323 53.89 6.44 6.35
C GLY A 323 53.08 7.74 6.19
N GLY A 324 52.60 8.03 4.98
CA GLY A 324 51.78 9.21 4.71
C GLY A 324 50.41 9.13 5.39
N VAL A 325 49.79 7.95 5.43
CA VAL A 325 48.53 7.75 6.16
C VAL A 325 48.70 7.97 7.67
N ILE A 326 49.78 7.46 8.27
CA ILE A 326 50.11 7.74 9.68
C ILE A 326 50.35 9.23 9.87
N GLY A 327 51.03 9.89 8.93
CA GLY A 327 51.15 11.35 8.84
C GLY A 327 49.82 12.07 9.03
N LEU A 328 48.86 11.74 8.17
CA LEU A 328 47.55 12.38 8.13
C LEU A 328 46.76 12.13 9.41
N LEU A 329 46.73 10.89 9.89
CA LEU A 329 45.89 10.50 11.01
C LEU A 329 46.46 10.92 12.38
N TRP A 330 47.77 10.86 12.57
CA TRP A 330 48.39 11.16 13.87
C TRP A 330 48.82 12.62 13.97
N PHE A 331 49.34 13.17 12.88
CA PHE A 331 49.96 14.49 12.87
C PHE A 331 49.18 15.52 12.06
N LYS A 332 48.14 15.11 11.32
CA LYS A 332 47.35 15.98 10.45
C LYS A 332 48.23 16.65 9.37
N LYS A 333 49.14 15.85 8.80
CA LYS A 333 50.12 16.27 7.78
C LYS A 333 50.33 15.21 6.70
#